data_AF-A0A3D2C6U2-F1
#
_entry.id   AF-A0A3D2C6U2-F1
#
_cell.length_a   1.000
_cell.length_b   1.000
_cell.length_c   1.000
_cell.angle_alpha   90.00
_cell.angle_beta   90.00
_cell.angle_gamma   90.00
#
_symmetry.space_group_name_H-M   'P 1'
#
loop_
_entity.id
_entity.type
_entity.pdbx_description
1 polymer ?
#
loop_
_entity_poly.entity_id
_entity_poly.type
_entity_poly.pdbx_seq_one_letter_code
_entity_poly.pdbx_strand_id
1 'polypeptide(L)' 'RTETLNWLFWQVASAPYLGGGFGHFYRYAPEKLRYPIDRYAAEAKRQLDVLDRHLAHHRFLSGDEYTIAD' A
#
# COMPACT_ATOMS: atom_id res chain seq x y z
N ARG A 1 8.25 -13.63 13.33
CA ARG A 1 8.64 -12.35 14.00
C ARG A 1 9.32 -11.36 13.06
N THR A 2 10.49 -11.66 12.48
CA THR A 2 11.19 -10.73 11.58
C THR A 2 10.34 -10.38 10.36
N GLU A 3 9.71 -11.38 9.75
CA GLU A 3 8.82 -11.18 8.60
C GLU A 3 7.61 -10.29 8.92
N THR A 4 6.97 -10.51 10.06
CA THR A 4 5.90 -9.63 10.57
C THR A 4 6.36 -8.17 10.67
N LEU A 5 7.56 -7.93 11.20
CA LEU A 5 8.11 -6.57 11.29
C LEU A 5 8.45 -6.02 9.90
N ASN A 6 8.93 -6.82 8.97
CA ASN A 6 9.19 -6.37 7.59
C ASN A 6 7.90 -5.83 6.94
N TRP A 7 6.79 -6.58 7.04
CA TRP A 7 5.50 -6.15 6.51
C TRP A 7 4.93 -4.94 7.25
N LEU A 8 5.07 -4.89 8.57
CA LEU A 8 4.65 -3.73 9.35
C LEU A 8 5.41 -2.46 8.95
N PHE A 9 6.74 -2.53 8.81
CA PHE A 9 7.55 -1.39 8.36
C PHE A 9 7.23 -1.02 6.91
N TRP A 10 6.98 -2.01 6.04
CA TRP A 10 6.50 -1.75 4.69
C TRP A 10 5.17 -1.01 4.69
N GLN A 11 4.21 -1.39 5.54
CA GLN A 11 2.90 -0.74 5.65
C GLN A 11 3.06 0.72 6.07
N VAL A 12 3.84 0.99 7.13
CA VAL A 12 4.08 2.36 7.63
C VAL A 12 4.77 3.24 6.57
N ALA A 13 5.70 2.67 5.81
CA ALA A 13 6.43 3.41 4.77
C ALA A 13 5.64 3.61 3.46
N SER A 14 4.72 2.70 3.14
CA SER A 14 3.95 2.72 1.88
C SER A 14 2.63 3.49 1.99
N ALA A 15 1.97 3.46 3.16
CA ALA A 15 0.69 4.12 3.40
C ALA A 15 0.65 5.63 3.05
N PRO A 16 1.72 6.42 3.25
CA PRO A 16 1.73 7.83 2.83
C PRO A 16 1.47 8.04 1.34
N TYR A 17 1.85 7.10 0.47
CA TYR A 17 1.59 7.19 -0.97
C TYR A 17 0.11 6.94 -1.33
N LEU A 18 -0.58 6.09 -0.57
CA LEU A 18 -2.02 5.85 -0.71
C LEU A 18 -2.84 7.04 -0.21
N GLY A 19 -2.60 7.49 1.03
CA GLY A 19 -3.38 8.56 1.65
C GLY A 19 -2.92 9.96 1.25
N GLY A 20 -1.65 10.28 1.54
CA GLY A 20 -1.06 11.59 1.31
C GLY A 20 -0.73 11.87 -0.17
N GLY A 21 -0.52 10.82 -0.97
CA GLY A 21 -0.38 10.88 -2.41
C GLY A 21 -1.73 10.74 -3.12
N PHE A 22 -2.09 9.50 -3.44
CA PHE A 22 -3.22 9.18 -4.29
C PHE A 22 -4.54 9.76 -3.74
N GLY A 23 -4.88 9.47 -2.49
CA GLY A 23 -6.09 9.96 -1.83
C GLY A 23 -6.19 11.48 -1.83
N HIS A 24 -5.11 12.19 -1.48
CA HIS A 24 -5.07 13.64 -1.52
C HIS A 24 -5.34 14.18 -2.93
N PHE A 25 -4.52 13.83 -3.92
CA PHE A 25 -4.65 14.39 -5.27
C PHE A 25 -5.90 13.91 -6.01
N TYR A 26 -6.36 12.69 -5.74
CA TYR A 26 -7.56 12.14 -6.36
C TYR A 26 -8.84 12.68 -5.74
N ARG A 27 -8.90 12.92 -4.42
CA ARG A 27 -10.15 13.28 -3.72
C ARG A 27 -10.17 14.70 -3.15
N TYR A 28 -9.10 15.15 -2.51
CA TYR A 28 -9.11 16.32 -1.63
C TYR A 28 -8.49 17.58 -2.23
N ALA A 29 -7.53 17.45 -3.15
CA ALA A 29 -6.93 18.60 -3.81
C ALA A 29 -8.02 19.45 -4.50
N PRO A 30 -7.91 20.80 -4.44
CA PRO A 30 -8.95 21.70 -4.95
C PRO A 30 -9.13 21.58 -6.47
N GLU A 31 -8.10 21.12 -7.18
CA GLU A 31 -8.10 20.91 -8.62
C GLU A 31 -7.60 19.51 -8.99
N LYS A 32 -8.05 19.01 -10.15
CA LYS A 32 -7.60 17.72 -10.68
C LYS A 32 -6.31 17.89 -11.47
N LEU A 33 -5.20 17.63 -10.79
CA LEU A 33 -3.87 17.66 -11.37
C LEU A 33 -3.53 16.28 -11.94
N ARG A 34 -3.53 16.14 -13.27
CA ARG A 34 -3.29 14.86 -13.95
C ARG A 34 -1.97 14.19 -13.54
N TYR A 35 -0.87 14.94 -13.56
CA TYR A 35 0.46 14.38 -13.27
C TYR A 35 0.58 13.70 -11.88
N PRO A 36 0.25 14.36 -10.75
CA PRO A 36 0.33 13.71 -9.45
C PRO A 36 -0.70 12.60 -9.29
N ILE A 37 -1.90 12.73 -9.87
CA ILE A 37 -2.90 11.65 -9.87
C ILE A 37 -2.32 10.41 -10.56
N ASP A 38 -1.82 10.54 -11.78
CA ASP A 38 -1.27 9.41 -12.54
C ASP A 38 -0.07 8.78 -11.82
N ARG A 39 0.84 9.60 -11.26
CA ARG A 39 2.00 9.15 -10.47
C ARG A 39 1.58 8.30 -9.28
N TYR A 40 0.69 8.81 -8.43
CA TYR A 40 0.32 8.12 -7.20
C TYR A 40 -0.70 7.00 -7.44
N ALA A 41 -1.50 7.07 -8.50
CA ALA A 41 -2.36 5.97 -8.91
C ALA A 41 -1.54 4.76 -9.39
N ALA A 42 -0.46 4.99 -10.14
CA ALA A 42 0.45 3.93 -10.55
C ALA A 42 1.12 3.28 -9.33
N GLU A 43 1.58 4.07 -8.35
CA GLU A 43 2.17 3.55 -7.12
C GLU A 43 1.15 2.80 -6.24
N ALA A 44 -0.07 3.32 -6.09
CA ALA A 44 -1.14 2.64 -5.35
C ALA A 44 -1.48 1.27 -6.00
N LYS A 45 -1.57 1.22 -7.32
CA LYS A 45 -1.74 -0.04 -8.07
C LYS A 45 -0.59 -1.02 -7.83
N ARG A 46 0.66 -0.53 -7.82
CA ARG A 46 1.84 -1.36 -7.54
C ARG A 46 1.79 -1.94 -6.12
N GLN A 47 1.40 -1.15 -5.12
CA GLN A 47 1.28 -1.62 -3.73
C GLN A 47 0.20 -2.69 -3.58
N LEU A 48 -0.95 -2.52 -4.24
CA LEU A 48 -2.00 -3.52 -4.28
C LEU A 48 -1.54 -4.82 -4.98
N ASP A 49 -0.81 -4.71 -6.09
CA ASP A 49 -0.25 -5.86 -6.82
C ASP A 49 0.82 -6.61 -5.99
N VAL A 50 1.63 -5.90 -5.18
CA VAL A 50 2.55 -6.54 -4.23
C VAL A 50 1.79 -7.38 -3.19
N LEU A 51 0.74 -6.82 -2.61
CA LEU A 51 -0.09 -7.53 -1.62
C LEU A 51 -0.81 -8.71 -2.25
N ASP A 52 -1.43 -8.52 -3.41
CA ASP A 52 -2.17 -9.56 -4.13
C ASP A 52 -1.29 -10.76 -4.48
N ARG A 53 -0.10 -10.52 -5.07
CA ARG A 53 0.85 -11.59 -5.40
C ARG A 53 1.37 -12.33 -4.17
N HIS A 54 1.59 -11.61 -3.06
CA HIS A 54 2.05 -12.24 -1.83
C HIS A 54 0.94 -13.11 -1.22
N LEU A 55 -0.28 -12.57 -1.11
CA LEU A 55 -1.44 -13.25 -0.54
C LEU A 55 -2.01 -14.35 -1.44
N ALA A 56 -1.65 -14.39 -2.73
CA ALA A 56 -1.94 -15.53 -3.60
C ALA A 56 -1.25 -16.83 -3.13
N HIS A 57 -0.18 -16.71 -2.35
CA HIS A 57 0.61 -17.84 -1.86
C HIS A 57 0.65 -17.97 -0.33
N HIS A 58 0.20 -16.95 0.41
CA HIS A 58 0.22 -16.92 1.87
C HIS A 58 -1.15 -16.50 2.39
N ARG A 59 -1.62 -17.18 3.45
CA ARG A 59 -2.93 -16.88 4.05
C ARG A 59 -2.97 -15.49 4.67
N PHE A 60 -1.87 -15.08 5.30
CA PHE A 60 -1.65 -13.79 5.93
C PHE A 60 -0.26 -13.26 5.52
N LEU A 61 0.02 -11.99 5.76
CA LEU A 61 1.24 -11.33 5.30
C LEU A 61 2.51 -11.99 5.86
N SER A 62 2.47 -12.50 7.09
CA SER A 62 3.65 -13.15 7.70
C SER A 62 3.50 -14.66 7.96
N GLY A 63 2.66 -15.33 7.16
CA GLY A 63 2.51 -16.79 7.15
C GLY A 63 1.07 -17.26 7.32
N ASP A 64 0.87 -18.29 8.16
CA ASP A 64 -0.42 -18.98 8.32
C ASP A 64 -1.30 -18.41 9.45
N GLU A 65 -0.73 -17.57 10.31
CA GLU A 65 -1.40 -16.96 11.45
C GLU A 65 -1.55 -15.45 11.26
N TYR A 66 -2.67 -14.91 11.76
CA TYR A 66 -2.94 -13.46 11.74
C TYR A 66 -2.01 -12.71 12.69
N THR A 67 -1.52 -11.54 12.28
CA THR A 67 -0.54 -10.75 13.03
C THR A 67 -0.84 -9.25 13.00
N ILE A 68 0.01 -8.46 13.68
CA ILE A 68 -0.08 -6.99 13.67
C ILE A 68 0.25 -6.34 12.31
N ALA A 69 0.77 -7.12 11.35
CA ALA A 69 1.10 -6.61 10.02
C ALA A 69 -0.11 -6.60 9.08
N ASP A 70 -1.11 -7.45 9.37
CA ASP A 70 -2.33 -7.68 8.59
C ASP A 70 -3.44 -6.67 8.91
#